data_AF-A0A2G4SYY5-F1
#
_entry.id   AF-A0A2G4SYY5-F1
#
_cell.length_a   1.000
_cell.length_b   1.000
_cell.length_c   1.000
_cell.angle_alpha   90.00
_cell.angle_beta   90.00
_cell.angle_gamma   90.00
#
_symmetry.space_group_name_H-M   'P 1'
#
loop_
_entity.id
_entity.type
_entity.pdbx_description
1 polymer ?
#
loop_
_entity_poly.entity_id
_entity_poly.type
_entity_poly.pdbx_seq_one_letter_code
_entity_poly.pdbx_strand_id
1 'polypeptide(L)'
;MTLLPQEYLRTLPSIRERCTKVYEKAKQGESTSFDINEAALSNIVNHVVSTTTRRFPDLSKIPPHSRLRHFDQSRLTELRQRWTRDNVDRVEQARRLIDLVLVSVLVDAGAGQVWKYTTKEGERIGRSEGLALASFDMFLNGYFSSSADVPDRVDVRGLDKITTERMTQGFQVTETNQMVGLEGRSNLLKRLAQVLDEQATYFLSAHGEPRRPGHLVDYLLNNIDSTKKSVRIEALWTAVMSLGAMWPARVQIDGIQLGDVWPCAVLTDLGNYENLVPFHKLSQWLTYSLIEAIELTLGVTVEGVELMTGLPEYRNGGLLVDYGLLTLKPDEVKRATVKEGELPVFEGSDPAIVEWRALTVVYLDIIKAKVEEKLGQTLSLAQVLEGGTWTAGREIAAKLRPENGGPPIVIKVR
;
A
#
# COMPACT_ATOMS: atom_id res chain seq x y z
N MET A 1 16.45 26.07 2.10
CA MET A 1 16.77 25.47 3.40
C MET A 1 17.05 24.00 3.17
N THR A 2 18.12 23.47 3.74
CA THR A 2 18.37 22.02 3.75
C THR A 2 17.35 21.37 4.67
N LEU A 3 16.56 20.41 4.17
CA LEU A 3 15.62 19.65 4.98
C LEU A 3 16.39 18.87 6.05
N LEU A 4 15.83 18.73 7.26
CA LEU A 4 16.41 17.86 8.27
C LEU A 4 16.35 16.40 7.81
N PRO A 5 17.29 15.52 8.21
CA PRO A 5 17.33 14.13 7.74
C PRO A 5 16.00 13.36 7.91
N GLN A 6 15.36 13.52 9.07
CA GLN A 6 14.06 12.94 9.41
C GLN A 6 12.92 13.46 8.53
N GLU A 7 13.00 14.69 8.06
CA GLU A 7 12.01 15.28 7.15
C GLU A 7 12.29 14.79 5.73
N TYR A 8 13.55 14.84 5.29
CA TYR A 8 13.99 14.38 3.98
C TYR A 8 13.60 12.92 3.72
N LEU A 9 13.92 12.00 4.64
CA LEU A 9 13.62 10.56 4.51
C LEU A 9 12.12 10.25 4.54
N ARG A 10 11.26 11.22 4.89
CA ARG A 10 9.79 11.10 4.84
C ARG A 10 9.20 11.70 3.57
N THR A 11 10.01 12.24 2.65
CA THR A 11 9.53 12.79 1.37
C THR A 11 9.41 11.71 0.29
N LEU A 12 8.48 11.89 -0.66
CA LEU A 12 8.37 11.02 -1.84
C LEU A 12 9.66 10.93 -2.67
N PRO A 13 10.34 12.05 -3.01
CA PRO A 13 11.56 11.99 -3.82
C PRO A 13 12.68 11.17 -3.17
N SER A 14 12.80 11.18 -1.84
CA SER A 14 13.84 10.42 -1.13
C SER A 14 13.75 8.90 -1.37
N ILE A 15 12.55 8.36 -1.59
CA ILE A 15 12.31 6.94 -1.85
C ILE A 15 13.01 6.55 -3.15
N ARG A 16 12.70 7.24 -4.24
CA ARG A 16 13.30 6.98 -5.55
C ARG A 16 14.80 7.26 -5.52
N GLU A 17 15.24 8.38 -4.96
CA GLU A 17 16.66 8.74 -4.89
C GLU A 17 17.50 7.67 -4.18
N ARG A 18 17.07 7.21 -3.00
CA ARG A 18 17.80 6.19 -2.22
C ARG A 18 17.76 4.83 -2.90
N CYS A 19 16.61 4.42 -3.45
CA CYS A 19 16.50 3.16 -4.18
C CYS A 19 17.38 3.15 -5.45
N THR A 20 17.46 4.27 -6.18
CA THR A 20 18.35 4.42 -7.34
C THR A 20 19.82 4.26 -6.95
N LYS A 21 20.27 4.82 -5.81
CA LYS A 21 21.66 4.61 -5.34
C LYS A 21 21.96 3.13 -5.09
N VAL A 22 21.03 2.36 -4.52
CA VAL A 22 21.17 0.91 -4.34
C VAL A 22 21.25 0.19 -5.69
N TYR A 23 20.37 0.55 -6.63
CA TYR A 23 20.37 -0.01 -7.98
C TYR A 23 21.69 0.24 -8.72
N GLU A 24 22.22 1.47 -8.71
CA GLU A 24 23.48 1.81 -9.39
C GLU A 24 24.66 1.01 -8.82
N LYS A 25 24.71 0.84 -7.50
CA LYS A 25 25.70 0.00 -6.83
C LYS A 25 25.57 -1.47 -7.23
N ALA A 26 24.34 -1.99 -7.23
CA ALA A 26 24.07 -3.36 -7.64
C ALA A 26 24.48 -3.62 -9.10
N LYS A 27 24.26 -2.65 -10.00
CA LYS A 27 24.70 -2.69 -11.41
C LYS A 27 26.23 -2.71 -11.57
N GLN A 28 26.95 -2.18 -10.60
CA GLN A 28 28.42 -2.22 -10.54
C GLN A 28 28.97 -3.52 -9.92
N GLY A 29 28.10 -4.48 -9.61
CA GLY A 29 28.47 -5.74 -8.96
C GLY A 29 28.62 -5.63 -7.44
N GLU A 30 28.23 -4.50 -6.84
CA GLU A 30 28.29 -4.27 -5.39
C GLU A 30 26.99 -4.73 -4.67
N SER A 31 26.11 -5.47 -5.35
CA SER A 31 24.93 -6.06 -4.72
C SER A 31 25.37 -7.04 -3.63
N THR A 32 24.73 -6.97 -2.46
CA THR A 32 25.06 -7.87 -1.35
C THR A 32 24.33 -9.20 -1.44
N SER A 33 23.07 -9.19 -1.87
CA SER A 33 22.17 -10.32 -1.72
C SER A 33 21.72 -10.95 -3.05
N PHE A 34 21.84 -10.22 -4.16
CA PHE A 34 21.32 -10.66 -5.45
C PHE A 34 22.35 -10.60 -6.58
N ASP A 35 22.26 -11.53 -7.51
CA ASP A 35 22.81 -11.40 -8.84
C ASP A 35 21.74 -10.84 -9.77
N ILE A 36 22.15 -9.90 -10.64
CA ILE A 36 21.26 -9.21 -11.57
C ILE A 36 21.47 -9.74 -12.99
N ASN A 37 20.40 -10.24 -13.61
CA ASN A 37 20.39 -10.71 -14.99
C ASN A 37 19.45 -9.86 -15.85
N GLU A 38 19.97 -8.76 -16.41
CA GLU A 38 19.20 -7.83 -17.25
C GLU A 38 18.56 -8.46 -18.50
N ALA A 39 19.08 -9.60 -18.98
CA ALA A 39 18.50 -10.29 -20.13
C ALA A 39 17.06 -10.76 -19.85
N ALA A 40 16.72 -11.03 -18.57
CA ALA A 40 15.39 -11.47 -18.14
C ALA A 40 14.33 -10.36 -18.24
N LEU A 41 14.74 -9.08 -18.25
CA LEU A 41 13.81 -7.94 -18.23
C LEU A 41 12.84 -7.95 -19.41
N SER A 42 13.30 -8.38 -20.59
CA SER A 42 12.47 -8.48 -21.80
C SER A 42 11.26 -9.41 -21.60
N ASN A 43 11.46 -10.54 -20.93
CA ASN A 43 10.40 -11.52 -20.65
C ASN A 43 9.37 -10.98 -19.65
N ILE A 44 9.82 -10.24 -18.64
CA ILE A 44 8.94 -9.56 -17.69
C ILE A 44 8.07 -8.54 -18.43
N VAL A 45 8.69 -7.65 -19.22
CA VAL A 45 7.96 -6.63 -20.00
C VAL A 45 6.95 -7.28 -20.95
N ASN A 46 7.32 -8.38 -21.62
CA ASN A 46 6.42 -9.10 -22.51
C ASN A 46 5.18 -9.63 -21.78
N HIS A 47 5.37 -10.23 -20.60
CA HIS A 47 4.24 -10.74 -19.80
C HIS A 47 3.38 -9.61 -19.25
N VAL A 48 3.99 -8.51 -18.78
CA VAL A 48 3.27 -7.32 -18.30
C VAL A 48 2.43 -6.72 -19.43
N VAL A 49 3.01 -6.51 -20.62
CA VAL A 49 2.28 -6.02 -21.80
C VAL A 49 1.13 -6.94 -22.17
N SER A 50 1.38 -8.26 -22.26
CA SER A 50 0.33 -9.24 -22.59
C SER A 50 -0.80 -9.24 -21.55
N THR A 51 -0.46 -9.11 -20.27
CA THR A 51 -1.44 -9.04 -19.18
C THR A 51 -2.27 -7.78 -19.26
N THR A 52 -1.62 -6.62 -19.46
CA THR A 52 -2.27 -5.32 -19.58
C THR A 52 -3.23 -5.29 -20.76
N THR A 53 -2.80 -5.66 -21.96
CA THR A 53 -3.66 -5.60 -23.17
C THR A 53 -4.80 -6.61 -23.13
N ARG A 54 -4.59 -7.79 -22.53
CA ARG A 54 -5.65 -8.78 -22.33
C ARG A 54 -6.74 -8.28 -21.38
N ARG A 55 -6.35 -7.60 -20.29
CA ARG A 55 -7.29 -7.08 -19.28
C ARG A 55 -7.93 -5.78 -19.72
N PHE A 56 -7.19 -4.96 -20.46
CA PHE A 56 -7.59 -3.63 -20.90
C PHE A 56 -7.24 -3.45 -22.38
N PRO A 57 -8.08 -3.94 -23.30
CA PRO A 57 -7.90 -3.71 -24.73
C PRO A 57 -7.91 -2.20 -25.08
N ASP A 58 -8.68 -1.41 -24.33
CA ASP A 58 -8.61 0.05 -24.32
C ASP A 58 -7.78 0.51 -23.11
N LEU A 59 -6.54 0.94 -23.36
CA LEU A 59 -5.59 1.35 -22.33
C LEU A 59 -6.05 2.61 -21.57
N SER A 60 -6.94 3.42 -22.15
CA SER A 60 -7.52 4.60 -21.46
C SER A 60 -8.46 4.20 -20.32
N LYS A 61 -8.90 2.94 -20.29
CA LYS A 61 -9.79 2.38 -19.26
C LYS A 61 -9.05 1.70 -18.13
N ILE A 62 -7.71 1.66 -18.14
CA ILE A 62 -6.94 1.12 -17.02
C ILE A 62 -7.20 2.04 -15.81
N PRO A 63 -7.84 1.54 -14.74
CA PRO A 63 -8.09 2.34 -13.56
C PRO A 63 -6.79 2.55 -12.77
N PRO A 64 -6.75 3.52 -11.85
CA PRO A 64 -5.64 3.66 -10.92
C PRO A 64 -5.54 2.43 -10.00
N HIS A 65 -4.31 2.10 -9.56
CA HIS A 65 -4.07 1.07 -8.56
C HIS A 65 -4.53 1.57 -7.19
N SER A 66 -5.61 1.00 -6.65
CA SER A 66 -6.29 1.57 -5.49
C SER A 66 -7.16 0.55 -4.76
N ARG A 67 -7.34 0.76 -3.45
CA ARG A 67 -8.23 -0.05 -2.61
C ARG A 67 -9.66 -0.10 -3.13
N LEU A 68 -10.13 0.94 -3.84
CA LEU A 68 -11.49 0.98 -4.39
C LEU A 68 -11.73 -0.15 -5.40
N ARG A 69 -10.69 -0.67 -6.06
CA ARG A 69 -10.80 -1.79 -7.00
C ARG A 69 -11.10 -3.13 -6.32
N HIS A 70 -10.82 -3.24 -5.02
CA HIS A 70 -11.10 -4.44 -4.23
C HIS A 70 -12.49 -4.40 -3.58
N PHE A 71 -13.15 -3.25 -3.56
CA PHE A 71 -14.56 -3.19 -3.22
C PHE A 71 -15.41 -3.69 -4.38
N ASP A 72 -16.56 -4.28 -4.04
CA ASP A 72 -17.59 -4.51 -5.02
C ASP A 72 -18.10 -3.17 -5.57
N GLN A 73 -17.97 -2.98 -6.89
CA GLN A 73 -18.29 -1.71 -7.55
C GLN A 73 -19.77 -1.37 -7.48
N SER A 74 -20.65 -2.37 -7.50
CA SER A 74 -22.09 -2.16 -7.38
C SER A 74 -22.46 -1.70 -5.98
N ARG A 75 -21.85 -2.30 -4.95
CA ARG A 75 -22.05 -1.95 -3.55
C ARG A 75 -21.51 -0.56 -3.21
N LEU A 76 -20.33 -0.21 -3.73
CA LEU A 76 -19.78 1.13 -3.55
C LEU A 76 -20.66 2.19 -4.25
N THR A 77 -21.19 1.88 -5.42
CA THR A 77 -22.10 2.77 -6.15
C THR A 77 -23.40 2.97 -5.38
N GLU A 78 -24.04 1.88 -4.91
CA GLU A 78 -25.27 1.96 -4.10
C GLU A 78 -25.04 2.73 -2.80
N LEU A 79 -23.90 2.53 -2.12
CA LEU A 79 -23.54 3.27 -0.91
C LEU A 79 -23.55 4.79 -1.15
N ARG A 80 -22.90 5.24 -2.24
CA ARG A 80 -22.85 6.66 -2.60
C ARG A 80 -24.20 7.21 -3.05
N GLN A 81 -24.98 6.41 -3.78
CA GLN A 81 -26.34 6.78 -4.15
C GLN A 81 -27.24 6.92 -2.92
N ARG A 82 -27.12 6.01 -1.94
CA ARG A 82 -27.81 6.12 -0.65
C ARG A 82 -27.48 7.44 0.06
N TRP A 83 -26.21 7.81 0.20
CA TRP A 83 -25.85 9.10 0.78
C TRP A 83 -26.47 10.29 0.06
N THR A 84 -26.56 10.22 -1.27
CA THR A 84 -27.23 11.25 -2.07
C THR A 84 -28.73 11.30 -1.81
N ARG A 85 -29.42 10.14 -1.72
CA ARG A 85 -30.84 10.05 -1.36
C ARG A 85 -31.12 10.57 0.05
N ASP A 86 -30.18 10.33 0.97
CA ASP A 86 -30.25 10.76 2.36
C ASP A 86 -29.87 12.25 2.54
N ASN A 87 -29.65 12.98 1.45
CA ASN A 87 -29.24 14.40 1.41
C ASN A 87 -27.95 14.69 2.19
N VAL A 88 -27.04 13.71 2.29
CA VAL A 88 -25.68 13.94 2.81
C VAL A 88 -24.94 14.84 1.84
N ASP A 89 -24.40 15.96 2.33
CA ASP A 89 -23.69 16.91 1.49
C ASP A 89 -22.41 16.30 0.87
N ARG A 90 -21.95 16.87 -0.25
CA ARG A 90 -20.83 16.30 -1.01
C ARG A 90 -19.53 16.23 -0.21
N VAL A 91 -19.28 17.20 0.68
CA VAL A 91 -18.06 17.20 1.49
C VAL A 91 -18.14 16.08 2.52
N GLU A 92 -19.28 15.90 3.18
CA GLU A 92 -19.47 14.78 4.11
C GLU A 92 -19.43 13.41 3.41
N GLN A 93 -19.94 13.29 2.18
CA GLN A 93 -19.75 12.07 1.37
C GLN A 93 -18.27 11.79 1.11
N ALA A 94 -17.47 12.82 0.83
CA ALA A 94 -16.03 12.69 0.69
C ALA A 94 -15.40 12.23 2.01
N ARG A 95 -15.76 12.83 3.15
CA ARG A 95 -15.25 12.42 4.47
C ARG A 95 -15.55 10.94 4.76
N ARG A 96 -16.77 10.47 4.51
CA ARG A 96 -17.16 9.06 4.71
C ARG A 96 -16.44 8.10 3.76
N LEU A 97 -16.18 8.50 2.52
CA LEU A 97 -15.40 7.66 1.62
C LEU A 97 -13.93 7.56 2.08
N ILE A 98 -13.33 8.67 2.53
CA ILE A 98 -11.98 8.69 3.09
C ILE A 98 -11.90 7.84 4.36
N ASP A 99 -12.92 7.90 5.23
CA ASP A 99 -13.06 7.03 6.41
C ASP A 99 -12.97 5.55 6.01
N LEU A 100 -13.83 5.11 5.10
CA LEU A 100 -13.88 3.73 4.61
C LEU A 100 -12.54 3.29 4.00
N VAL A 101 -11.98 4.11 3.10
CA VAL A 101 -10.74 3.78 2.39
C VAL A 101 -9.58 3.64 3.37
N LEU A 102 -9.44 4.57 4.31
CA LEU A 102 -8.32 4.56 5.25
C LEU A 102 -8.35 3.32 6.13
N VAL A 103 -9.48 3.01 6.81
CA VAL A 103 -9.53 1.82 7.67
C VAL A 103 -9.39 0.53 6.86
N SER A 104 -9.93 0.49 5.63
CA SER A 104 -9.82 -0.66 4.75
C SER A 104 -8.39 -0.91 4.28
N VAL A 105 -7.61 0.14 4.01
CA VAL A 105 -6.18 0.04 3.68
C VAL A 105 -5.36 -0.43 4.88
N LEU A 106 -5.62 0.10 6.09
CA LEU A 106 -4.83 -0.28 7.27
C LEU A 106 -4.98 -1.76 7.65
N VAL A 107 -6.13 -2.36 7.38
CA VAL A 107 -6.35 -3.80 7.62
C VAL A 107 -5.91 -4.68 6.44
N ASP A 108 -5.47 -4.08 5.33
CA ASP A 108 -4.97 -4.75 4.12
C ASP A 108 -3.52 -5.25 4.27
N ALA A 109 -3.31 -6.06 5.31
CA ALA A 109 -2.10 -6.83 5.51
C ALA A 109 -2.30 -8.28 5.07
N GLY A 110 -1.22 -9.06 4.90
CA GLY A 110 -1.33 -10.48 4.58
C GLY A 110 -2.19 -11.22 5.62
N ALA A 111 -3.26 -11.90 5.18
CA ALA A 111 -4.18 -12.64 6.05
C ALA A 111 -3.82 -14.14 6.19
N GLY A 112 -2.71 -14.56 5.59
CA GLY A 112 -2.39 -15.97 5.36
C GLY A 112 -3.13 -16.53 4.13
N GLN A 113 -2.88 -17.80 3.82
CA GLN A 113 -3.53 -18.50 2.68
C GLN A 113 -4.82 -19.22 3.07
N VAL A 114 -5.07 -19.40 4.38
CA VAL A 114 -6.23 -20.14 4.91
C VAL A 114 -7.47 -19.26 4.98
N TRP A 115 -7.32 -18.05 5.50
CA TRP A 115 -8.44 -17.15 5.75
C TRP A 115 -9.20 -16.77 4.46
N LYS A 116 -10.54 -16.82 4.55
CA LYS A 116 -11.47 -16.32 3.54
C LYS A 116 -12.63 -15.58 4.20
N TYR A 117 -13.07 -14.48 3.61
CA TYR A 117 -14.33 -13.82 3.93
C TYR A 117 -15.48 -14.49 3.18
N THR A 118 -16.59 -14.77 3.86
CA THR A 118 -17.80 -15.31 3.25
C THR A 118 -18.80 -14.18 3.05
N THR A 119 -19.17 -13.90 1.80
CA THR A 119 -20.16 -12.85 1.46
C THR A 119 -21.57 -13.28 1.87
N LYS A 120 -22.52 -12.35 1.82
CA LYS A 120 -23.94 -12.66 2.11
C LYS A 120 -24.53 -13.67 1.12
N GLU A 121 -23.98 -13.70 -0.09
CA GLU A 121 -24.32 -14.61 -1.18
C GLU A 121 -23.61 -15.97 -1.05
N GLY A 122 -22.74 -16.13 -0.05
CA GLY A 122 -22.03 -17.38 0.25
C GLY A 122 -20.68 -17.56 -0.46
N GLU A 123 -20.22 -16.57 -1.22
CA GLU A 123 -18.92 -16.63 -1.90
C GLU A 123 -17.77 -16.51 -0.89
N ARG A 124 -16.72 -17.34 -1.06
CA ARG A 124 -15.55 -17.34 -0.16
C ARG A 124 -14.34 -16.70 -0.85
N ILE A 125 -14.00 -15.49 -0.42
CA ILE A 125 -12.98 -14.64 -1.05
C ILE A 125 -11.85 -14.40 -0.06
N GLY A 126 -10.62 -14.77 -0.42
CA GLY A 126 -9.43 -14.58 0.41
C GLY A 126 -8.64 -13.32 0.05
N ARG A 127 -7.43 -13.20 0.64
CA ARG A 127 -6.42 -12.18 0.30
C ARG A 127 -6.97 -10.74 0.43
N SER A 128 -6.48 -9.83 -0.41
CA SER A 128 -6.75 -8.39 -0.28
C SER A 128 -8.20 -8.06 -0.59
N GLU A 129 -8.78 -8.77 -1.55
CA GLU A 129 -10.17 -8.67 -1.99
C GLU A 129 -11.13 -9.07 -0.86
N GLY A 130 -10.88 -10.20 -0.18
CA GLY A 130 -11.68 -10.61 0.98
C GLY A 130 -11.60 -9.63 2.14
N LEU A 131 -10.41 -9.09 2.42
CA LEU A 131 -10.21 -8.07 3.46
C LEU A 131 -10.98 -6.78 3.14
N ALA A 132 -11.13 -6.43 1.87
CA ALA A 132 -11.86 -5.23 1.44
C ALA A 132 -13.37 -5.40 1.67
N LEU A 133 -13.91 -6.58 1.39
CA LEU A 133 -15.31 -6.89 1.64
C LEU A 133 -15.63 -6.94 3.14
N ALA A 134 -14.75 -7.56 3.93
CA ALA A 134 -14.90 -7.60 5.39
C ALA A 134 -14.89 -6.19 6.01
N SER A 135 -13.90 -5.36 5.67
CA SER A 135 -13.80 -4.00 6.21
C SER A 135 -14.95 -3.10 5.74
N PHE A 136 -15.44 -3.29 4.51
CA PHE A 136 -16.62 -2.60 3.99
C PHE A 136 -17.88 -2.97 4.78
N ASP A 137 -18.09 -4.26 5.07
CA ASP A 137 -19.24 -4.72 5.87
C ASP A 137 -19.14 -4.23 7.31
N MET A 138 -17.95 -4.28 7.91
CA MET A 138 -17.70 -3.74 9.25
C MET A 138 -18.00 -2.23 9.32
N PHE A 139 -17.57 -1.47 8.31
CA PHE A 139 -17.86 -0.05 8.19
C PHE A 139 -19.36 0.22 8.11
N LEU A 140 -20.11 -0.48 7.24
CA LEU A 140 -21.57 -0.32 7.15
C LEU A 140 -22.31 -0.72 8.44
N ASN A 141 -21.74 -1.64 9.21
CA ASN A 141 -22.30 -2.11 10.48
C ASN A 141 -21.84 -1.27 11.70
N GLY A 142 -21.19 -0.11 11.49
CA GLY A 142 -20.84 0.78 12.60
C GLY A 142 -19.69 0.30 13.48
N TYR A 143 -18.83 -0.61 12.99
CA TYR A 143 -17.72 -1.11 13.80
C TYR A 143 -16.76 0.00 14.26
N PHE A 144 -16.60 1.02 13.41
CA PHE A 144 -15.63 2.10 13.58
C PHE A 144 -16.28 3.44 13.93
N SER A 145 -17.61 3.50 14.08
CA SER A 145 -18.35 4.72 14.41
C SER A 145 -18.68 4.75 15.91
N SER A 146 -18.64 5.93 16.51
CA SER A 146 -19.19 6.15 17.86
C SER A 146 -20.68 6.49 17.87
N SER A 147 -21.28 6.77 16.70
CA SER A 147 -22.70 7.11 16.56
C SER A 147 -23.48 5.97 15.91
N ALA A 148 -24.56 5.52 16.55
CA ALA A 148 -25.46 4.52 15.98
C ALA A 148 -26.31 5.09 14.83
N ASP A 149 -26.53 6.41 14.81
CA ASP A 149 -27.30 7.09 13.76
C ASP A 149 -26.50 7.24 12.45
N VAL A 150 -25.17 7.17 12.54
CA VAL A 150 -24.26 7.27 11.39
C VAL A 150 -23.26 6.11 11.45
N PRO A 151 -23.70 4.87 11.16
CA PRO A 151 -22.84 3.69 11.27
C PRO A 151 -21.73 3.69 10.21
N ASP A 152 -21.99 4.25 9.03
CA ASP A 152 -21.06 4.38 7.92
C ASP A 152 -20.11 5.58 8.06
N ARG A 153 -19.45 5.64 9.23
CA ARG A 153 -18.43 6.62 9.60
C ARG A 153 -17.31 5.94 10.38
N VAL A 154 -16.13 6.54 10.34
CA VAL A 154 -15.03 6.19 11.25
C VAL A 154 -14.77 7.39 12.15
N ASP A 155 -14.59 7.20 13.44
CA ASP A 155 -14.12 8.27 14.33
C ASP A 155 -13.26 7.72 15.47
N VAL A 156 -12.47 8.59 16.11
CA VAL A 156 -11.51 8.18 17.16
C VAL A 156 -12.17 7.40 18.29
N ARG A 157 -13.41 7.74 18.67
CA ARG A 157 -14.13 7.05 19.75
C ARG A 157 -14.66 5.69 19.30
N GLY A 158 -15.03 5.54 18.03
CA GLY A 158 -15.41 4.25 17.46
C GLY A 158 -14.20 3.32 17.29
N LEU A 159 -13.07 3.86 16.83
CA LEU A 159 -11.80 3.13 16.70
C LEU A 159 -11.25 2.67 18.07
N ASP A 160 -11.38 3.48 19.12
CA ASP A 160 -10.93 3.13 20.47
C ASP A 160 -11.67 1.89 21.03
N LYS A 161 -12.93 1.68 20.60
CA LYS A 161 -13.74 0.51 20.95
C LYS A 161 -13.37 -0.76 20.17
N ILE A 162 -12.36 -0.73 19.28
CA ILE A 162 -11.93 -1.93 18.56
C ILE A 162 -11.17 -2.87 19.49
N THR A 163 -11.56 -4.14 19.48
CA THR A 163 -10.87 -5.21 20.22
C THR A 163 -10.58 -6.37 19.28
N THR A 164 -9.68 -7.26 19.67
CA THR A 164 -9.39 -8.48 18.91
C THR A 164 -10.65 -9.33 18.74
N GLU A 165 -11.55 -9.35 19.72
CA GLU A 165 -12.83 -10.08 19.66
C GLU A 165 -13.77 -9.46 18.61
N ARG A 166 -13.90 -8.13 18.58
CA ARG A 166 -14.70 -7.45 17.54
C ARG A 166 -14.11 -7.70 16.16
N MET A 167 -12.79 -7.62 16.03
CA MET A 167 -12.11 -7.90 14.75
C MET A 167 -12.28 -9.38 14.34
N THR A 168 -12.26 -10.32 15.30
CA THR A 168 -12.54 -11.75 15.08
C THR A 168 -13.92 -11.93 14.44
N GLN A 169 -14.94 -11.28 14.98
CA GLN A 169 -16.30 -11.33 14.45
C GLN A 169 -16.39 -10.71 13.05
N GLY A 170 -15.88 -9.48 12.89
CA GLY A 170 -15.93 -8.76 11.61
C GLY A 170 -15.20 -9.47 10.48
N PHE A 171 -14.06 -10.11 10.78
CA PHE A 171 -13.30 -10.90 9.81
C PHE A 171 -13.72 -12.37 9.75
N GLN A 172 -14.75 -12.80 10.49
CA GLN A 172 -15.22 -14.20 10.49
C GLN A 172 -14.11 -15.21 10.85
N VAL A 173 -13.21 -14.83 11.76
CA VAL A 173 -12.09 -15.67 12.18
C VAL A 173 -12.60 -16.75 13.12
N THR A 174 -12.25 -18.00 12.80
CA THR A 174 -12.61 -19.19 13.58
C THR A 174 -11.43 -20.15 13.59
N GLU A 175 -11.52 -21.25 14.35
CA GLU A 175 -10.50 -22.31 14.36
C GLU A 175 -10.22 -22.88 12.97
N THR A 176 -11.24 -22.94 12.09
CA THR A 176 -11.13 -23.44 10.72
C THR A 176 -10.96 -22.34 9.66
N ASN A 177 -10.99 -21.07 10.07
CA ASN A 177 -10.83 -19.90 9.19
C ASN A 177 -9.83 -18.92 9.82
N GLN A 178 -8.62 -19.39 10.05
CA GLN A 178 -7.60 -18.66 10.80
C GLN A 178 -7.00 -17.52 9.97
N MET A 179 -6.90 -16.34 10.58
CA MET A 179 -6.24 -15.17 10.00
C MET A 179 -4.91 -14.90 10.71
N VAL A 180 -3.85 -14.70 9.93
CA VAL A 180 -2.56 -14.23 10.45
C VAL A 180 -2.61 -12.73 10.74
N GLY A 181 -2.10 -12.30 11.89
CA GLY A 181 -1.92 -10.88 12.24
C GLY A 181 -3.19 -10.13 12.67
N LEU A 182 -4.19 -10.82 13.21
CA LEU A 182 -5.45 -10.20 13.66
C LEU A 182 -5.23 -9.20 14.81
N GLU A 183 -4.39 -9.57 15.78
CA GLU A 183 -4.04 -8.70 16.91
C GLU A 183 -3.32 -7.43 16.43
N GLY A 184 -2.35 -7.58 15.53
CA GLY A 184 -1.63 -6.47 14.92
C GLY A 184 -2.56 -5.46 14.23
N ARG A 185 -3.57 -5.93 13.49
CA ARG A 185 -4.60 -5.07 12.87
C ARG A 185 -5.44 -4.34 13.91
N SER A 186 -5.84 -5.03 14.97
CA SER A 186 -6.64 -4.45 16.06
C SER A 186 -5.87 -3.33 16.76
N ASN A 187 -4.60 -3.58 17.08
CA ASN A 187 -3.72 -2.60 17.72
C ASN A 187 -3.40 -1.42 16.80
N LEU A 188 -3.23 -1.65 15.50
CA LEU A 188 -3.01 -0.58 14.53
C LEU A 188 -4.20 0.40 14.47
N LEU A 189 -5.44 -0.09 14.43
CA LEU A 189 -6.63 0.77 14.44
C LEU A 189 -6.79 1.55 15.76
N LYS A 190 -6.42 0.96 16.89
CA LYS A 190 -6.37 1.68 18.19
C LYS A 190 -5.32 2.78 18.21
N ARG A 191 -4.11 2.52 17.68
CA ARG A 191 -3.08 3.56 17.55
C ARG A 191 -3.50 4.66 16.60
N LEU A 192 -4.21 4.33 15.51
CA LEU A 192 -4.80 5.34 14.64
C LEU A 192 -5.72 6.27 15.44
N ALA A 193 -6.55 5.74 16.35
CA ALA A 193 -7.42 6.58 17.19
C ALA A 193 -6.62 7.62 17.99
N GLN A 194 -5.53 7.18 18.64
CA GLN A 194 -4.65 8.04 19.44
C GLN A 194 -3.97 9.12 18.57
N VAL A 195 -3.38 8.71 17.45
CA VAL A 195 -2.67 9.62 16.54
C VAL A 195 -3.62 10.64 15.93
N LEU A 196 -4.81 10.21 15.51
CA LEU A 196 -5.84 11.12 15.00
C LEU A 196 -6.27 12.12 16.08
N ASP A 197 -6.45 11.69 17.33
CA ASP A 197 -6.89 12.58 18.41
C ASP A 197 -5.86 13.69 18.72
N GLU A 198 -4.58 13.39 18.53
CA GLU A 198 -3.48 14.35 18.69
C GLU A 198 -3.26 15.22 17.43
N GLN A 199 -3.86 14.90 16.28
CA GLN A 199 -3.66 15.65 15.04
C GLN A 199 -4.53 16.91 14.97
N ALA A 200 -3.90 18.05 15.27
CA ALA A 200 -4.51 19.37 15.15
C ALA A 200 -4.35 20.01 13.76
N THR A 201 -3.41 19.55 12.92
CA THR A 201 -3.11 20.22 11.64
C THR A 201 -3.87 19.62 10.46
N TYR A 202 -3.75 18.30 10.26
CA TYR A 202 -4.21 17.65 9.02
C TYR A 202 -5.58 16.96 9.13
N PHE A 203 -6.05 16.71 10.35
CA PHE A 203 -7.33 16.04 10.65
C PHE A 203 -8.19 16.89 11.60
N LEU A 204 -8.16 18.20 11.40
CA LEU A 204 -8.79 19.18 12.28
C LEU A 204 -10.31 18.96 12.31
N SER A 205 -10.87 18.82 13.50
CA SER A 205 -12.32 18.63 13.64
C SER A 205 -13.07 19.93 13.38
N ALA A 206 -14.02 19.87 12.45
CA ALA A 206 -15.05 20.88 12.38
C ALA A 206 -16.06 20.66 13.53
N HIS A 207 -16.59 21.76 14.10
CA HIS A 207 -17.79 21.76 14.95
C HIS A 207 -17.81 20.85 16.21
N GLY A 208 -16.65 20.47 16.74
CA GLY A 208 -16.57 19.68 17.98
C GLY A 208 -16.94 18.20 17.83
N GLU A 209 -17.01 17.69 16.60
CA GLU A 209 -17.12 16.25 16.34
C GLU A 209 -15.86 15.50 16.84
N PRO A 210 -15.95 14.19 17.13
CA PRO A 210 -14.74 13.40 17.34
C PRO A 210 -13.88 13.41 16.06
N ARG A 211 -12.55 13.53 16.19
CA ARG A 211 -11.65 13.48 15.03
C ARG A 211 -11.83 12.18 14.25
N ARG A 212 -11.60 12.24 12.94
CA ARG A 212 -11.79 11.11 12.02
C ARG A 212 -10.86 11.21 10.81
N PRO A 213 -10.57 10.08 10.13
CA PRO A 213 -9.84 10.09 8.87
C PRO A 213 -10.38 11.10 7.85
N GLY A 214 -11.70 11.20 7.75
CA GLY A 214 -12.40 12.07 6.80
C GLY A 214 -12.10 13.55 6.96
N HIS A 215 -11.66 14.03 8.12
CA HIS A 215 -11.25 15.42 8.31
C HIS A 215 -10.01 15.82 7.49
N LEU A 216 -9.31 14.84 6.89
CA LEU A 216 -8.34 15.09 5.82
C LEU A 216 -8.93 15.93 4.68
N VAL A 217 -10.20 15.72 4.35
CA VAL A 217 -10.90 16.48 3.29
C VAL A 217 -10.86 17.98 3.58
N ASP A 218 -11.08 18.37 4.83
CA ASP A 218 -11.09 19.78 5.24
C ASP A 218 -9.71 20.42 5.10
N TYR A 219 -8.65 19.69 5.46
CA TYR A 219 -7.27 20.13 5.21
C TYR A 219 -7.02 20.30 3.70
N LEU A 220 -7.43 19.32 2.88
CA LEU A 220 -7.21 19.38 1.43
C LEU A 220 -8.00 20.50 0.76
N LEU A 221 -9.25 20.75 1.17
CA LEU A 221 -10.07 21.84 0.64
C LEU A 221 -9.38 23.20 0.82
N ASN A 222 -8.66 23.40 1.92
CA ASN A 222 -7.88 24.61 2.18
C ASN A 222 -6.57 24.70 1.36
N ASN A 223 -6.16 23.60 0.71
CA ASN A 223 -4.95 23.52 -0.12
C ASN A 223 -5.25 23.38 -1.62
N ILE A 224 -6.52 23.42 -2.03
CA ILE A 224 -6.91 23.36 -3.44
C ILE A 224 -6.59 24.70 -4.11
N ASP A 225 -5.90 24.64 -5.25
CA ASP A 225 -5.86 25.74 -6.20
C ASP A 225 -7.23 25.85 -6.86
N SER A 226 -8.01 26.86 -6.47
CA SER A 226 -9.36 27.08 -7.00
C SER A 226 -9.39 27.35 -8.51
N THR A 227 -8.30 27.85 -9.08
CA THR A 227 -8.19 28.16 -10.51
C THR A 227 -8.02 26.88 -11.32
N LYS A 228 -7.14 26.00 -10.86
CA LYS A 228 -6.85 24.72 -11.53
C LYS A 228 -7.79 23.59 -11.13
N LYS A 229 -8.54 23.76 -10.03
CA LYS A 229 -9.28 22.68 -9.35
C LYS A 229 -8.38 21.49 -9.06
N SER A 230 -7.20 21.77 -8.49
CA SER A 230 -6.21 20.74 -8.20
C SER A 230 -5.58 20.91 -6.83
N VAL A 231 -5.02 19.81 -6.32
CA VAL A 231 -4.23 19.78 -5.08
C VAL A 231 -2.92 19.07 -5.36
N ARG A 232 -1.83 19.56 -4.75
CA ARG A 232 -0.50 18.97 -4.87
C ARG A 232 -0.42 17.68 -4.05
N ILE A 233 0.16 16.61 -4.63
CA ILE A 233 0.32 15.32 -3.94
C ILE A 233 1.08 15.47 -2.62
N GLU A 234 1.98 16.45 -2.53
CA GLU A 234 2.80 16.72 -1.35
C GLU A 234 1.93 17.11 -0.14
N ALA A 235 0.81 17.81 -0.35
CA ALA A 235 -0.13 18.13 0.72
C ALA A 235 -0.79 16.85 1.27
N LEU A 236 -1.31 16.00 0.38
CA LEU A 236 -1.87 14.69 0.75
C LEU A 236 -0.84 13.79 1.43
N TRP A 237 0.36 13.70 0.86
CA TRP A 237 1.45 12.90 1.38
C TRP A 237 1.88 13.35 2.77
N THR A 238 2.00 14.65 3.00
CA THR A 238 2.35 15.20 4.32
C THR A 238 1.31 14.82 5.37
N ALA A 239 0.03 14.94 5.03
CA ALA A 239 -1.06 14.54 5.92
C ALA A 239 -1.03 13.02 6.21
N VAL A 240 -0.81 12.17 5.20
CA VAL A 240 -0.65 10.73 5.39
C VAL A 240 0.57 10.40 6.26
N MET A 241 1.70 11.05 6.02
CA MET A 241 2.91 10.85 6.81
C MET A 241 2.80 11.35 8.25
N SER A 242 1.88 12.29 8.53
CA SER A 242 1.58 12.71 9.91
C SER A 242 1.01 11.56 10.77
N LEU A 243 0.43 10.55 10.13
CA LEU A 243 -0.04 9.32 10.80
C LEU A 243 1.11 8.37 11.17
N GLY A 244 2.37 8.72 10.88
CA GLY A 244 3.54 7.87 11.00
C GLY A 244 3.69 7.14 12.33
N ALA A 245 3.32 7.80 13.44
CA ALA A 245 3.41 7.25 14.80
C ALA A 245 2.51 6.02 15.05
N MET A 246 1.52 5.76 14.18
CA MET A 246 0.70 4.55 14.30
C MET A 246 1.47 3.28 13.90
N TRP A 247 2.48 3.42 13.03
CA TRP A 247 3.28 2.31 12.55
C TRP A 247 4.35 1.93 13.56
N PRO A 248 4.64 0.63 13.73
CA PRO A 248 5.85 0.23 14.44
C PRO A 248 7.07 0.70 13.64
N ALA A 249 7.95 1.49 14.26
CA ALA A 249 9.21 1.91 13.66
C ALA A 249 10.39 1.35 14.46
N ARG A 250 11.47 0.97 13.75
CA ARG A 250 12.74 0.55 14.38
C ARG A 250 13.83 1.60 14.26
N VAL A 251 13.75 2.47 13.25
CA VAL A 251 14.70 3.55 13.01
C VAL A 251 14.07 4.88 13.43
N GLN A 252 14.84 5.67 14.18
CA GLN A 252 14.48 7.02 14.58
C GLN A 252 15.68 7.95 14.41
N ILE A 253 15.41 9.20 14.06
CA ILE A 253 16.39 10.29 14.04
C ILE A 253 15.79 11.43 14.87
N ASP A 254 16.56 11.98 15.81
CA ASP A 254 16.11 13.03 16.74
C ASP A 254 14.79 12.72 17.45
N GLY A 255 14.59 11.45 17.84
CA GLY A 255 13.37 10.97 18.50
C GLY A 255 12.15 10.83 17.57
N ILE A 256 12.28 11.17 16.28
CA ILE A 256 11.21 10.99 15.28
C ILE A 256 11.31 9.60 14.68
N GLN A 257 10.29 8.79 14.91
CA GLN A 257 10.12 7.49 14.26
C GLN A 257 9.95 7.65 12.76
N LEU A 258 10.76 6.95 11.98
CA LEU A 258 10.74 7.06 10.52
C LEU A 258 9.80 6.06 9.85
N GLY A 259 9.29 5.05 10.56
CA GLY A 259 8.42 4.04 9.98
C GLY A 259 9.18 3.04 9.10
N ASP A 260 8.79 2.94 7.82
CA ASP A 260 9.31 1.97 6.86
C ASP A 260 10.59 2.49 6.17
N VAL A 261 11.62 2.71 7.00
CA VAL A 261 12.96 3.15 6.61
C VAL A 261 13.97 2.18 7.22
N TRP A 262 14.93 1.72 6.40
CA TRP A 262 15.84 0.65 6.78
C TRP A 262 17.28 0.93 6.36
N PRO A 263 18.28 0.53 7.15
CA PRO A 263 19.66 0.54 6.69
C PRO A 263 19.85 -0.47 5.57
N CYS A 264 20.57 -0.08 4.52
CA CYS A 264 20.91 -0.92 3.39
C CYS A 264 22.43 -1.10 3.33
N ALA A 265 22.90 -2.35 3.42
CA ALA A 265 24.33 -2.68 3.48
C ALA A 265 25.10 -2.30 2.20
N VAL A 266 24.41 -2.15 1.08
CA VAL A 266 24.97 -1.71 -0.22
C VAL A 266 25.41 -0.25 -0.18
N LEU A 267 24.83 0.55 0.71
CA LEU A 267 25.13 1.98 0.82
C LEU A 267 26.11 2.23 1.96
N THR A 268 27.11 3.08 1.73
CA THR A 268 28.02 3.54 2.77
C THR A 268 27.30 4.45 3.76
N ASP A 269 27.41 4.12 5.05
CA ASP A 269 27.00 5.01 6.13
C ASP A 269 28.13 6.00 6.44
N LEU A 270 27.84 7.30 6.33
CA LEU A 270 28.80 8.35 6.71
C LEU A 270 28.56 8.84 8.15
N GLY A 271 27.75 8.12 8.92
CA GLY A 271 27.47 8.39 10.33
C GLY A 271 26.27 9.30 10.58
N ASN A 272 25.41 9.52 9.58
CA ASN A 272 24.27 10.42 9.69
C ASN A 272 22.96 9.73 9.27
N TYR A 273 22.85 9.30 8.01
CA TYR A 273 21.64 8.62 7.47
C TYR A 273 21.82 8.09 6.04
N GLU A 274 23.03 8.10 5.50
CA GLU A 274 23.29 7.91 4.07
C GLU A 274 23.01 6.49 3.58
N ASN A 275 23.05 5.52 4.50
CA ASN A 275 22.69 4.13 4.24
C ASN A 275 21.19 3.83 4.41
N LEU A 276 20.38 4.81 4.86
CA LEU A 276 18.97 4.60 5.10
C LEU A 276 18.16 4.71 3.80
N VAL A 277 17.34 3.70 3.55
CA VAL A 277 16.43 3.62 2.39
C VAL A 277 14.98 3.67 2.89
N PRO A 278 14.23 4.74 2.56
CA PRO A 278 12.81 4.83 2.85
C PRO A 278 11.98 4.13 1.77
N PHE A 279 10.94 3.42 2.18
CA PHE A 279 9.96 2.82 1.26
C PHE A 279 8.55 3.33 1.52
N HIS A 280 8.18 3.53 2.79
CA HIS A 280 6.85 4.00 3.21
C HIS A 280 5.70 3.28 2.48
N LYS A 281 5.83 1.97 2.23
CA LYS A 281 5.02 1.26 1.24
C LYS A 281 3.53 1.33 1.57
N LEU A 282 3.15 1.17 2.83
CA LEU A 282 1.75 1.25 3.26
C LEU A 282 1.21 2.68 3.19
N SER A 283 2.03 3.69 3.51
CA SER A 283 1.66 5.10 3.30
C SER A 283 1.47 5.41 1.82
N GLN A 284 2.29 4.84 0.93
CA GLN A 284 2.11 4.97 -0.52
C GLN A 284 0.83 4.26 -0.99
N TRP A 285 0.55 3.06 -0.49
CA TRP A 285 -0.68 2.33 -0.79
C TRP A 285 -1.94 3.09 -0.36
N LEU A 286 -1.90 3.68 0.85
CA LEU A 286 -2.95 4.57 1.33
C LEU A 286 -3.10 5.79 0.43
N THR A 287 -1.99 6.46 0.12
CA THR A 287 -2.00 7.67 -0.74
C THR A 287 -2.59 7.38 -2.12
N TYR A 288 -2.18 6.29 -2.79
CA TYR A 288 -2.78 5.87 -4.06
C TYR A 288 -4.30 5.68 -3.98
N SER A 289 -4.77 5.06 -2.89
CA SER A 289 -6.20 4.83 -2.69
C SER A 289 -6.97 6.11 -2.36
N LEU A 290 -6.35 7.03 -1.61
CA LEU A 290 -6.95 8.32 -1.26
C LEU A 290 -7.02 9.27 -2.46
N ILE A 291 -6.04 9.24 -3.37
CA ILE A 291 -6.11 10.02 -4.63
C ILE A 291 -7.43 9.72 -5.33
N GLU A 292 -7.71 8.45 -5.64
CA GLU A 292 -8.95 8.10 -6.34
C GLU A 292 -10.21 8.51 -5.56
N ALA A 293 -10.21 8.33 -4.23
CA ALA A 293 -11.33 8.75 -3.39
C ALA A 293 -11.56 10.27 -3.44
N ILE A 294 -10.49 11.06 -3.41
CA ILE A 294 -10.52 12.53 -3.49
C ILE A 294 -11.05 12.97 -4.85
N GLU A 295 -10.46 12.47 -5.95
CA GLU A 295 -10.87 12.86 -7.31
C GLU A 295 -12.34 12.48 -7.58
N LEU A 296 -12.77 11.30 -7.10
CA LEU A 296 -14.13 10.80 -7.26
C LEU A 296 -15.19 11.63 -6.50
N THR A 297 -14.84 12.22 -5.35
CA THR A 297 -15.80 12.88 -4.45
C THR A 297 -15.74 14.40 -4.50
N LEU A 298 -14.56 14.98 -4.62
CA LEU A 298 -14.36 16.43 -4.68
C LEU A 298 -14.29 16.96 -6.11
N GLY A 299 -14.07 16.09 -7.11
CA GLY A 299 -13.95 16.50 -8.50
C GLY A 299 -12.75 17.40 -8.76
N VAL A 300 -11.67 17.21 -7.99
CA VAL A 300 -10.38 17.89 -8.17
C VAL A 300 -9.34 16.91 -8.67
N THR A 301 -8.33 17.41 -9.37
CA THR A 301 -7.19 16.59 -9.83
C THR A 301 -6.09 16.61 -8.79
N VAL A 302 -5.49 15.46 -8.49
CA VAL A 302 -4.25 15.43 -7.70
C VAL A 302 -3.05 15.56 -8.65
N GLU A 303 -2.26 16.62 -8.49
CA GLU A 303 -1.07 16.86 -9.29
C GLU A 303 0.19 16.28 -8.63
N GLY A 304 1.19 15.90 -9.43
CA GLY A 304 2.47 15.41 -8.91
C GLY A 304 2.49 13.90 -8.64
N VAL A 305 1.48 13.15 -9.10
CA VAL A 305 1.35 11.70 -8.85
C VAL A 305 2.56 10.91 -9.37
N GLU A 306 3.31 11.44 -10.32
CA GLU A 306 4.60 10.91 -10.79
C GLU A 306 5.70 10.84 -9.73
N LEU A 307 5.57 11.58 -8.62
CA LEU A 307 6.45 11.49 -7.46
C LEU A 307 6.25 10.19 -6.67
N MET A 308 5.07 9.57 -6.78
CA MET A 308 4.81 8.25 -6.19
C MET A 308 5.68 7.18 -6.87
N THR A 309 5.95 6.10 -6.15
CA THR A 309 6.82 5.01 -6.62
C THR A 309 6.08 3.69 -6.70
N GLY A 310 6.70 2.72 -7.39
CA GLY A 310 6.19 1.36 -7.44
C GLY A 310 6.17 0.75 -6.04
N LEU A 311 5.16 -0.07 -5.73
CA LEU A 311 5.04 -0.68 -4.41
C LEU A 311 5.93 -1.93 -4.32
N PRO A 312 6.98 -1.95 -3.48
CA PRO A 312 7.89 -3.09 -3.37
C PRO A 312 7.31 -4.16 -2.44
N GLU A 313 6.16 -4.72 -2.83
CA GLU A 313 5.58 -5.88 -2.18
C GLU A 313 5.94 -7.18 -2.90
N TYR A 314 5.59 -8.30 -2.27
CA TYR A 314 6.08 -9.62 -2.66
C TYR A 314 5.63 -10.08 -4.05
N ARG A 315 4.59 -9.49 -4.67
CA ARG A 315 4.16 -9.86 -6.03
C ARG A 315 4.98 -9.13 -7.07
N ASN A 316 5.18 -7.82 -6.91
CA ASN A 316 6.03 -7.01 -7.76
C ASN A 316 7.50 -7.43 -7.64
N GLY A 317 8.01 -7.60 -6.41
CA GLY A 317 9.36 -8.11 -6.20
C GLY A 317 9.48 -9.56 -6.63
N GLY A 318 8.44 -10.37 -6.41
CA GLY A 318 8.40 -11.78 -6.79
C GLY A 318 8.42 -11.98 -8.30
N LEU A 319 7.78 -11.10 -9.06
CA LEU A 319 7.85 -11.07 -10.53
C LEU A 319 9.29 -10.97 -11.02
N LEU A 320 10.13 -10.15 -10.37
CA LEU A 320 11.54 -9.99 -10.75
C LEU A 320 12.34 -11.26 -10.46
N VAL A 321 12.07 -11.91 -9.33
CA VAL A 321 12.78 -13.13 -8.91
C VAL A 321 12.35 -14.34 -9.75
N ASP A 322 11.05 -14.50 -10.00
CA ASP A 322 10.49 -15.63 -10.74
C ASP A 322 10.90 -15.67 -12.21
N TYR A 323 11.18 -14.51 -12.80
CA TYR A 323 11.74 -14.42 -14.15
C TYR A 323 13.27 -14.50 -14.17
N GLY A 324 13.91 -14.61 -13.00
CA GLY A 324 15.36 -14.68 -12.87
C GLY A 324 16.08 -13.36 -13.14
N LEU A 325 15.39 -12.21 -13.12
CA LEU A 325 16.04 -10.90 -13.17
C LEU A 325 16.88 -10.67 -11.91
N LEU A 326 16.33 -11.07 -10.76
CA LEU A 326 17.01 -11.06 -9.47
C LEU A 326 17.15 -12.51 -8.98
N THR A 327 18.37 -12.97 -8.74
CA THR A 327 18.62 -14.30 -8.17
C THR A 327 19.32 -14.15 -6.83
N LEU A 328 18.81 -14.77 -5.77
CA LEU A 328 19.51 -14.76 -4.49
C LEU A 328 20.88 -15.42 -4.62
N LYS A 329 21.91 -14.81 -4.06
CA LYS A 329 23.25 -15.39 -4.03
C LYS A 329 23.26 -16.70 -3.23
N PRO A 330 24.17 -17.65 -3.52
CA PRO A 330 24.18 -18.96 -2.87
C PRO A 330 24.21 -18.92 -1.34
N ASP A 331 24.97 -17.99 -0.75
CA ASP A 331 25.08 -17.83 0.70
C ASP A 331 23.76 -17.34 1.33
N GLU A 332 23.03 -16.50 0.62
CA GLU A 332 21.70 -16.02 1.01
C GLU A 332 20.68 -17.14 1.00
N VAL A 333 20.68 -17.98 -0.04
CA VAL A 333 19.84 -19.17 -0.12
C VAL A 333 20.15 -20.12 1.04
N LYS A 334 21.45 -20.39 1.29
CA LYS A 334 21.90 -21.29 2.35
C LYS A 334 21.49 -20.83 3.74
N ARG A 335 21.57 -19.53 4.05
CA ARG A 335 21.21 -19.01 5.38
C ARG A 335 19.70 -18.90 5.60
N ALA A 336 18.92 -18.77 4.53
CA ALA A 336 17.48 -18.52 4.61
C ALA A 336 16.61 -19.78 4.42
N THR A 337 17.22 -20.90 4.01
CA THR A 337 16.51 -22.14 3.68
C THR A 337 16.87 -23.23 4.69
N VAL A 338 15.87 -23.79 5.39
CA VAL A 338 16.10 -24.80 6.44
C VAL A 338 16.27 -26.20 5.85
N LYS A 339 15.47 -26.55 4.83
CA LYS A 339 15.57 -27.82 4.11
C LYS A 339 15.69 -27.61 2.61
N GLU A 340 16.48 -28.44 1.96
CA GLU A 340 16.62 -28.43 0.51
C GLU A 340 15.25 -28.58 -0.17
N GLY A 341 14.98 -27.71 -1.16
CA GLY A 341 13.69 -27.64 -1.85
C GLY A 341 12.65 -26.72 -1.20
N GLU A 342 12.88 -26.19 0.01
CA GLU A 342 12.03 -25.13 0.58
C GLU A 342 12.37 -23.75 0.00
N LEU A 343 11.42 -22.83 0.08
CA LEU A 343 11.65 -21.44 -0.28
C LEU A 343 12.48 -20.72 0.81
N PRO A 344 13.34 -19.76 0.43
CA PRO A 344 14.08 -18.96 1.40
C PRO A 344 13.13 -18.07 2.22
N VAL A 345 13.35 -18.03 3.53
CA VAL A 345 12.52 -17.32 4.50
C VAL A 345 13.35 -16.27 5.23
N PHE A 346 12.94 -15.00 5.16
CA PHE A 346 13.60 -13.88 5.85
C PHE A 346 12.66 -13.11 6.77
N GLU A 347 13.21 -12.46 7.79
CA GLU A 347 12.47 -11.41 8.51
C GLU A 347 12.28 -10.20 7.60
N GLY A 348 11.19 -9.44 7.75
CA GLY A 348 10.96 -8.25 6.92
C GLY A 348 12.01 -7.15 7.05
N SER A 349 12.81 -7.17 8.13
CA SER A 349 13.93 -6.25 8.39
C SER A 349 15.28 -6.76 7.89
N ASP A 350 15.33 -7.94 7.29
CA ASP A 350 16.58 -8.55 6.84
C ASP A 350 17.20 -7.72 5.70
N PRO A 351 18.54 -7.51 5.67
CA PRO A 351 19.21 -6.75 4.61
C PRO A 351 18.87 -7.21 3.18
N ALA A 352 18.67 -8.53 2.97
CA ALA A 352 18.26 -9.05 1.66
C ALA A 352 16.87 -8.56 1.26
N ILE A 353 15.94 -8.46 2.21
CA ILE A 353 14.61 -7.89 1.94
C ILE A 353 14.69 -6.40 1.65
N VAL A 354 15.55 -5.65 2.34
CA VAL A 354 15.75 -4.21 2.08
C VAL A 354 16.31 -3.99 0.67
N GLU A 355 17.35 -4.71 0.29
CA GLU A 355 17.95 -4.62 -1.04
C GLU A 355 16.97 -5.05 -2.14
N TRP A 356 16.25 -6.16 -1.94
CA TRP A 356 15.22 -6.62 -2.87
C TRP A 356 14.14 -5.56 -3.11
N ARG A 357 13.67 -4.91 -2.04
CA ARG A 357 12.65 -3.86 -2.12
C ARG A 357 13.18 -2.62 -2.84
N ALA A 358 14.43 -2.22 -2.60
CA ALA A 358 15.07 -1.10 -3.29
C ALA A 358 15.20 -1.34 -4.79
N LEU A 359 15.68 -2.53 -5.18
CA LEU A 359 15.75 -2.93 -6.59
C LEU A 359 14.35 -2.99 -7.21
N THR A 360 13.36 -3.49 -6.48
CA THR A 360 11.97 -3.56 -6.96
C THR A 360 11.41 -2.18 -7.30
N VAL A 361 11.64 -1.17 -6.46
CA VAL A 361 11.18 0.21 -6.73
C VAL A 361 11.72 0.71 -8.09
N VAL A 362 13.02 0.55 -8.33
CA VAL A 362 13.67 1.05 -9.56
C VAL A 362 13.25 0.23 -10.78
N TYR A 363 13.20 -1.10 -10.66
CA TYR A 363 12.79 -1.95 -11.78
C TYR A 363 11.34 -1.75 -12.19
N LEU A 364 10.44 -1.33 -11.29
CA LEU A 364 9.07 -0.98 -11.67
C LEU A 364 9.02 0.28 -12.56
N ASP A 365 9.87 1.28 -12.31
CA ASP A 365 9.99 2.45 -13.19
C ASP A 365 10.60 2.05 -14.55
N ILE A 366 11.59 1.16 -14.56
CA ILE A 366 12.19 0.63 -15.80
C ILE A 366 11.16 -0.19 -16.61
N ILE A 367 10.40 -1.06 -15.94
CA ILE A 367 9.34 -1.86 -16.57
C ILE A 367 8.28 -0.94 -17.15
N LYS A 368 7.84 0.09 -16.41
CA LYS A 368 6.90 1.10 -16.91
C LYS A 368 7.40 1.70 -18.22
N ALA A 369 8.62 2.23 -18.25
CA ALA A 369 9.17 2.86 -19.45
C ALA A 369 9.20 1.90 -20.66
N LYS A 370 9.58 0.63 -20.45
CA LYS A 370 9.60 -0.39 -21.51
C LYS A 370 8.21 -0.85 -21.95
N VAL A 371 7.25 -0.86 -21.04
CA VAL A 371 5.84 -1.13 -21.36
C VAL A 371 5.27 -0.01 -22.23
N GLU A 372 5.53 1.25 -21.87
CA GLU A 372 5.12 2.42 -22.67
C GLU A 372 5.73 2.39 -24.07
N GLU A 373 7.04 2.11 -24.18
CA GLU A 373 7.75 1.94 -25.46
C GLU A 373 7.07 0.88 -26.33
N LYS A 374 6.76 -0.29 -25.75
CA LYS A 374 6.18 -1.41 -26.50
C LYS A 374 4.71 -1.20 -26.87
N LEU A 375 3.96 -0.44 -26.07
CA LEU A 375 2.55 -0.12 -26.33
C LEU A 375 2.38 1.15 -27.18
N GLY A 376 3.42 1.97 -27.31
CA GLY A 376 3.35 3.27 -27.97
C GLY A 376 2.43 4.27 -27.27
N GLN A 377 2.23 4.12 -25.95
CA GLN A 377 1.35 4.96 -25.15
C GLN A 377 1.98 5.29 -23.79
N THR A 378 1.83 6.54 -23.36
CA THR A 378 2.18 6.97 -22.01
C THR A 378 1.16 6.45 -21.01
N LEU A 379 1.65 5.80 -19.95
CA LEU A 379 0.86 5.27 -18.85
C LEU A 379 1.40 5.84 -17.54
N SER A 380 0.52 6.08 -16.56
CA SER A 380 0.97 6.34 -15.20
C SER A 380 1.57 5.06 -14.59
N LEU A 381 2.43 5.22 -13.58
CA LEU A 381 2.96 4.07 -12.85
C LEU A 381 1.82 3.26 -12.20
N ALA A 382 0.80 3.92 -11.65
CA ALA A 382 -0.39 3.29 -11.09
C ALA A 382 -1.12 2.40 -12.11
N GLN A 383 -1.24 2.83 -13.37
CA GLN A 383 -1.83 2.01 -14.42
C GLN A 383 -0.98 0.78 -14.77
N VAL A 384 0.35 0.89 -14.74
CA VAL A 384 1.23 -0.28 -14.98
C VAL A 384 1.15 -1.28 -13.82
N LEU A 385 1.04 -0.79 -12.57
CA LEU A 385 0.82 -1.64 -11.40
C LEU A 385 -0.52 -2.38 -11.49
N GLU A 386 -1.61 -1.63 -11.71
CA GLU A 386 -2.98 -2.16 -11.74
C GLU A 386 -3.20 -3.05 -12.95
N GLY A 387 -2.86 -2.57 -14.15
CA GLY A 387 -3.05 -3.27 -15.41
C GLY A 387 -2.19 -4.52 -15.53
N GLY A 388 -0.96 -4.44 -15.05
CA GLY A 388 0.12 -5.34 -15.44
C GLY A 388 0.81 -6.05 -14.28
N THR A 389 1.78 -5.39 -13.64
CA THR A 389 2.79 -6.07 -12.80
C THR A 389 2.20 -6.86 -11.64
N TRP A 390 1.14 -6.34 -11.01
CA TRP A 390 0.51 -7.02 -9.89
C TRP A 390 -0.16 -8.33 -10.30
N THR A 391 -0.86 -8.34 -11.44
CA THR A 391 -1.49 -9.55 -11.97
C THR A 391 -0.47 -10.50 -12.60
N ALA A 392 0.48 -9.99 -13.38
CA ALA A 392 1.57 -10.79 -13.96
C ALA A 392 2.37 -11.53 -12.87
N GLY A 393 2.70 -10.83 -11.77
CA GLY A 393 3.36 -11.42 -10.60
C GLY A 393 2.56 -12.55 -9.96
N ARG A 394 1.23 -12.42 -9.84
CA ARG A 394 0.36 -13.51 -9.34
C ARG A 394 0.31 -14.69 -10.30
N GLU A 395 0.27 -14.44 -11.60
CA GLU A 395 0.19 -15.49 -12.63
C GLU A 395 1.46 -16.34 -12.66
N ILE A 396 2.64 -15.70 -12.66
CA ILE A 396 3.90 -16.45 -12.64
C ILE A 396 4.10 -17.18 -11.31
N ALA A 397 3.70 -16.57 -10.20
CA ALA A 397 3.72 -17.23 -8.89
C ALA A 397 2.81 -18.48 -8.87
N ALA A 398 1.59 -18.38 -9.39
CA ALA A 398 0.69 -19.53 -9.50
C ALA A 398 1.24 -20.62 -10.45
N LYS A 399 1.89 -20.23 -11.55
CA LYS A 399 2.49 -21.17 -12.50
C LYS A 399 3.65 -21.95 -11.89
N LEU A 400 4.56 -21.27 -11.20
CA LEU A 400 5.77 -21.87 -10.64
C LEU A 400 5.52 -22.57 -9.29
N ARG A 401 4.47 -22.17 -8.56
CA ARG A 401 4.06 -22.77 -7.28
C ARG A 401 2.55 -23.06 -7.30
N PRO A 402 2.10 -24.08 -8.05
CA PRO A 402 0.67 -24.37 -8.26
C PRO A 402 -0.10 -24.69 -6.97
N GLU A 403 0.59 -25.16 -5.93
CA GLU A 403 -0.04 -25.51 -4.66
C GLU A 403 -0.61 -24.31 -3.90
N ASN A 404 0.04 -23.14 -3.99
CA ASN A 404 -0.33 -21.98 -3.17
C ASN A 404 -0.23 -20.61 -3.87
N GLY A 405 0.47 -20.51 -5.01
CA GLY A 405 0.74 -19.25 -5.71
C GLY A 405 1.46 -18.20 -4.85
N GLY A 406 2.25 -18.66 -3.87
CA GLY A 406 3.02 -17.82 -2.97
C GLY A 406 4.25 -17.19 -3.63
N PRO A 407 4.86 -16.18 -2.99
CA PRO A 407 6.05 -15.52 -3.52
C PRO A 407 7.28 -16.46 -3.51
N PRO A 408 8.30 -16.20 -4.35
CA PRO A 408 9.55 -16.97 -4.35
C PRO A 408 10.46 -16.71 -3.13
N ILE A 409 10.21 -15.63 -2.39
CA ILE A 409 10.90 -15.31 -1.14
C ILE A 409 9.82 -15.07 -0.08
N VAL A 410 9.89 -15.82 1.01
CA VAL A 410 8.90 -15.76 2.09
C VAL A 410 9.35 -14.74 3.13
N ILE A 411 8.50 -13.77 3.42
CA ILE A 411 8.70 -12.83 4.53
C ILE A 411 7.96 -13.38 5.75
N LYS A 412 8.68 -13.61 6.85
CA LYS A 412 8.09 -14.05 8.11
C LYS A 412 7.04 -13.05 8.57
N VAL A 413 5.82 -13.54 8.76
CA VAL A 413 4.73 -12.79 9.38
C VAL A 413 4.78 -13.11 10.87
N ARG A 414 4.98 -12.10 11.71
CA ARG A 414 4.94 -12.23 13.17
C ARG A 414 3.51 -12.20 13.67
#